data_AF-A0A356PBB3-F1
#
_entry.id   AF-A0A356PBB3-F1
#
_cell.length_a   1.000
_cell.length_b   1.000
_cell.length_c   1.000
_cell.angle_alpha   90.00
_cell.angle_beta   90.00
_cell.angle_gamma   90.00
#
_symmetry.space_group_name_H-M   'P 1'
#
loop_
_entity.id
_entity.type
_entity.pdbx_description
1 polymer ?
#
loop_
_entity_poly.entity_id
_entity_poly.type
_entity_poly.pdbx_seq_one_letter_code
_entity_poly.pdbx_strand_id
1 'polypeptide(L)' 'MHELEKLIKEIEKLRLYMIQIKEGKSFTDPEVVAASQQLDAALNKYQEMVM' A
#
# COMPACT_ATOMS: atom_id res chain seq x y z
N MET A 1 -15.08 4.93 -12.57
CA MET A 1 -14.91 3.47 -12.38
C MET A 1 -13.52 2.97 -12.77
N HIS A 2 -13.03 3.20 -13.99
CA HIS A 2 -11.72 2.70 -14.43
C HIS A 2 -10.51 3.16 -13.58
N GLU A 3 -10.53 4.39 -13.08
CA GLU A 3 -9.48 4.92 -12.19
C GLU A 3 -9.51 4.29 -10.79
N LEU A 4 -10.71 4.04 -10.26
CA LEU A 4 -10.90 3.37 -8.98
C LEU A 4 -10.40 1.91 -9.05
N GLU A 5 -10.71 1.19 -10.14
CA GLU A 5 -10.20 -0.16 -10.37
C GLU A 5 -8.67 -0.21 -10.50
N LYS A 6 -8.07 0.80 -11.16
CA LYS A 6 -6.61 0.94 -11.24
C LYS A 6 -6.00 1.13 -9.86
N LEU A 7 -6.60 2.00 -9.04
CA LEU A 7 -6.17 2.27 -7.68
C LEU A 7 -6.29 1.02 -6.79
N ILE A 8 -7.39 0.27 -6.88
CA ILE A 8 -7.55 -1.00 -6.16
C ILE A 8 -6.45 -1.99 -6.54
N LYS A 9 -6.11 -2.11 -7.83
CA LYS A 9 -5.00 -2.96 -8.28
C LYS A 9 -3.64 -2.51 -7.76
N GLU A 10 -3.43 -1.20 -7.64
CA GLU A 10 -2.20 -0.63 -7.07
C GLU A 10 -2.10 -0.91 -5.57
N ILE A 11 -3.19 -0.73 -4.83
CA ILE A 11 -3.27 -1.08 -3.41
C ILE A 11 -2.93 -2.55 -3.20
N GLU A 12 -3.48 -3.46 -4.01
CA GLU A 12 -3.20 -4.89 -3.85
C GLU A 12 -1.73 -5.22 -4.13
N LYS A 13 -1.10 -4.57 -5.12
CA LYS A 13 0.34 -4.72 -5.36
C LYS A 13 1.17 -4.25 -4.17
N LEU A 14 0.83 -3.10 -3.58
CA LEU A 14 1.52 -2.55 -2.40
C LEU A 14 1.32 -3.44 -1.16
N ARG A 15 0.14 -4.04 -0.99
CA ARG A 15 -0.13 -5.02 0.08
C ARG A 15 0.74 -6.27 -0.05
N LEU A 16 0.84 -6.83 -1.26
CA LEU A 16 1.71 -7.99 -1.51
C LEU A 16 3.18 -7.64 -1.29
N TYR A 17 3.61 -6.47 -1.75
CA TYR A 17 4.97 -5.97 -1.51
C TYR A 17 5.27 -5.83 -0.01
N MET A 18 4.32 -5.29 0.78
CA MET A 18 4.43 -5.20 2.23
C MET A 18 4.61 -6.56 2.92
N ILE A 19 3.89 -7.59 2.46
CA ILE A 19 4.03 -8.94 3.00
C ILE A 19 5.44 -9.50 2.70
N GLN A 20 5.91 -9.31 1.47
CA GLN A 20 7.23 -9.78 1.02
C GLN A 20 8.37 -9.06 1.75
N ILE A 21 8.32 -7.74 1.85
CA ILE A 21 9.41 -6.94 2.41
C ILE A 21 9.54 -7.10 3.92
N LYS A 22 8.42 -7.35 4.61
CA LYS A 22 8.39 -7.63 6.05
C LYS A 22 8.99 -9.00 6.37
N GLU A 23 9.04 -9.92 5.42
CA GLU A 23 9.58 -11.25 5.66
C GLU A 23 11.08 -11.17 6.02
N GLY A 24 11.43 -11.62 7.22
CA GLY A 24 12.78 -11.50 7.76
C GLY A 24 13.18 -10.12 8.28
N LYS A 25 12.28 -9.12 8.27
CA LYS A 25 12.55 -7.76 8.77
C LYS A 25 11.65 -7.38 9.95
N SER A 26 12.12 -6.43 10.75
CA SER A 26 11.29 -5.78 11.79
C SER A 26 10.26 -4.86 11.12
N PHE A 27 9.12 -4.64 11.77
CA PHE A 27 8.17 -3.60 11.34
C PHE A 27 8.74 -2.19 11.45
N THR A 28 9.77 -1.99 12.27
CA THR A 28 10.49 -0.72 12.41
C THR A 28 11.66 -0.58 11.44
N ASP A 29 11.91 -1.59 10.61
CA ASP A 29 12.92 -1.50 9.56
C ASP A 29 12.56 -0.35 8.60
N PRO A 30 13.50 0.55 8.26
CA PRO A 30 13.20 1.72 7.43
C PRO A 30 12.56 1.38 6.08
N GLU A 31 12.91 0.24 5.49
CA GLU A 31 12.36 -0.21 4.21
C GLU A 31 10.91 -0.65 4.37
N VAL A 32 10.60 -1.37 5.46
CA VAL A 32 9.24 -1.80 5.81
C VAL A 32 8.36 -0.59 6.14
N VAL A 33 8.90 0.40 6.86
CA VAL A 33 8.19 1.65 7.17
C VAL A 33 7.88 2.43 5.89
N ALA A 34 8.86 2.57 4.98
CA ALA A 34 8.65 3.28 3.72
C ALA A 34 7.60 2.59 2.85
N ALA A 35 7.64 1.26 2.73
CA ALA A 35 6.62 0.48 2.03
C ALA A 35 5.23 0.66 2.66
N SER A 36 5.16 0.72 4.00
CA SER A 36 3.90 0.94 4.71
C SER A 36 3.31 2.31 4.43
N GLN A 37 4.13 3.35 4.37
CA GLN A 37 3.69 4.72 4.07
C GLN A 37 3.19 4.85 2.62
N GLN A 38 3.80 4.14 1.68
CA GLN A 38 3.33 4.10 0.29
C GLN A 38 1.94 3.44 0.18
N LEU A 39 1.74 2.32 0.87
CA LEU A 39 0.43 1.68 0.95
C LEU A 39 -0.62 2.60 1.58
N ASP A 40 -0.27 3.28 2.67
CA ASP A 40 -1.17 4.21 3.36
C ASP A 40 -1.59 5.39 2.45
N ALA A 41 -0.65 5.98 1.70
CA ALA A 41 -0.97 7.04 0.75
C ALA A 41 -1.98 6.59 -0.33
N ALA A 42 -1.83 5.37 -0.85
CA ALA A 42 -2.77 4.81 -1.82
C ALA A 42 -4.16 4.54 -1.20
N LEU A 43 -4.21 4.08 0.05
CA LEU A 43 -5.45 3.87 0.79
C LEU A 43 -6.17 5.18 1.10
N ASN A 44 -5.43 6.24 1.49
CA ASN A 44 -5.99 7.57 1.71
C ASN A 44 -6.63 8.11 0.43
N LYS A 45 -5.95 7.98 -0.72
CA LYS A 45 -6.50 8.35 -2.02
C LYS A 45 -7.77 7.55 -2.36
N TYR A 46 -7.81 6.26 -2.03
CA TYR A 46 -9.02 5.46 -2.25
C TYR A 46 -10.18 5.99 -1.41
N GLN A 47 -9.92 6.29 -0.13
CA GLN A 47 -10.91 6.85 0.79
C GLN A 47 -11.47 8.18 0.27
N GLU A 48 -10.63 9.07 -0.26
CA GLU A 48 -11.05 10.33 -0.89
C GLU A 48 -11.93 10.12 -2.13
N MET A 49 -11.77 9.02 -2.86
CA MET A 49 -12.55 8.73 -4.07
C MET A 49 -13.91 8.07 -3.81
N VAL A 50 -14.09 7.46 -2.62
CA VAL A 50 -15.31 6.72 -2.26
C VAL A 50 -16.17 7.43 -1.21
N MET A 51 -15.64 8.47 -0.56
CA MET A 51 -16.41 9.41 0.27
C MET A 51 -16.95 10.56 -0.59
#